data_AF-C7RJW3-F1
#
_entry.id   AF-C7RJW3-F1
#
_cell.length_a   1.000
_cell.length_b   1.000
_cell.length_c   1.000
_cell.angle_alpha   90.00
_cell.angle_beta   90.00
_cell.angle_gamma   90.00
#
_symmetry.space_group_name_H-M   'P 1'
#
loop_
_entity.id
_entity.type
_entity.pdbx_description
1 polymer ?
#
loop_
_entity_poly.entity_id
_entity_poly.type
_entity_poly.pdbx_seq_one_letter_code
_entity_poly.pdbx_strand_id
1 'polypeptide(L)'
;MNQAQSRTFSIAQTIFAVPVAIAIWLAVYTAAYMALGLLDSVRGLGDDWLQKIFRELFTPGVGGYVAILATNSWLSRANRKTVFWGFSVPVFLFMIGLPIVMIFFLPDTLTFVWSEQIIRWLGGAATLFGAWFAQKRIAQHGF
;
A
#
# COMPACT_ATOMS: atom_id res chain seq x y z
N MET A 1 -24.60 12.00 26.35
CA MET A 1 -25.21 10.73 25.91
C MET A 1 -25.11 10.67 24.38
N ASN A 2 -24.02 10.12 23.85
CA ASN A 2 -23.83 10.06 22.40
C ASN A 2 -24.47 8.78 21.88
N GLN A 3 -25.46 8.96 21.01
CA GLN A 3 -26.15 7.90 20.31
C GLN A 3 -25.13 7.02 19.60
N ALA A 4 -24.89 5.83 20.15
CA ALA A 4 -24.36 4.71 19.40
C ALA A 4 -25.43 4.29 18.39
N GLN A 5 -25.64 5.11 17.35
CA GLN A 5 -26.25 4.62 16.12
C GLN A 5 -25.32 3.50 15.65
N SER A 6 -25.76 2.26 15.77
CA SER A 6 -25.14 1.15 15.08
C SER A 6 -25.22 1.49 13.59
N ARG A 7 -24.16 2.12 13.06
CA ARG A 7 -24.04 2.34 11.63
C ARG A 7 -23.94 0.95 11.02
N THR A 8 -25.06 0.44 10.53
CA THR A 8 -25.11 -0.84 9.85
C THR A 8 -24.16 -0.75 8.67
N PHE A 9 -23.13 -1.59 8.67
CA PHE A 9 -22.14 -1.60 7.60
C PHE A 9 -22.79 -2.04 6.30
N SER A 10 -22.44 -1.38 5.19
CA SER A 10 -22.87 -1.82 3.86
C SER A 10 -21.89 -2.87 3.34
N ILE A 11 -22.41 -4.07 3.07
CA ILE A 11 -21.63 -5.16 2.46
C ILE A 11 -21.12 -4.73 1.09
N ALA A 12 -21.97 -4.14 0.25
CA ALA A 12 -21.60 -3.66 -1.07
C ALA A 12 -20.45 -2.63 -1.01
N GLN A 13 -20.57 -1.59 -0.17
CA GLN A 13 -19.48 -0.61 -0.03
C GLN A 13 -18.19 -1.24 0.51
N THR A 14 -18.29 -2.25 1.37
CA THR A 14 -17.11 -2.99 1.87
C THR A 14 -16.41 -3.74 0.74
N ILE A 15 -17.16 -4.42 -0.12
CA ILE A 15 -16.63 -5.15 -1.27
C ILE A 15 -15.98 -4.18 -2.27
N PHE A 16 -16.61 -3.05 -2.58
CA PHE A 16 -16.06 -2.04 -3.49
C PHE A 16 -14.88 -1.26 -2.90
N ALA A 17 -14.81 -1.10 -1.58
CA ALA A 17 -13.71 -0.38 -0.95
C ALA A 17 -12.36 -1.07 -1.09
N VAL A 18 -12.31 -2.40 -1.16
CA VAL A 18 -11.06 -3.14 -1.34
C VAL A 18 -10.38 -2.84 -2.69
N PRO A 19 -11.02 -3.00 -3.86
CA PRO A 19 -10.38 -2.67 -5.13
C PRO A 19 -10.11 -1.16 -5.26
N VAL A 20 -10.93 -0.30 -4.66
CA VAL A 20 -10.65 1.15 -4.61
C VAL A 20 -9.38 1.44 -3.81
N ALA A 21 -9.17 0.81 -2.65
CA ALA A 21 -7.93 0.95 -1.89
C ALA A 21 -6.70 0.51 -2.70
N ILE A 22 -6.80 -0.62 -3.40
CA ILE A 22 -5.72 -1.14 -4.26
C ILE A 22 -5.42 -0.16 -5.40
N ALA A 23 -6.46 0.36 -6.07
CA ALA A 23 -6.30 1.33 -7.16
C ALA A 23 -5.64 2.62 -6.69
N ILE A 24 -6.01 3.14 -5.52
CA ILE A 24 -5.40 4.34 -4.94
C ILE A 24 -3.95 4.08 -4.57
N TRP A 25 -3.66 2.94 -3.95
CA TRP A 25 -2.28 2.56 -3.64
C TRP A 25 -1.41 2.47 -4.90
N LEU A 26 -1.90 1.83 -5.96
CA LEU A 26 -1.22 1.76 -7.26
C LEU A 26 -1.01 3.14 -7.88
N ALA A 27 -2.00 4.03 -7.78
CA ALA A 27 -1.90 5.39 -8.29
C ALA A 27 -0.82 6.19 -7.54
N VAL A 28 -0.79 6.13 -6.21
CA VAL A 28 0.24 6.79 -5.39
C VAL A 28 1.62 6.23 -5.70
N TYR A 29 1.74 4.91 -5.77
CA TYR A 29 2.99 4.23 -6.10
C TYR A 29 3.49 4.67 -7.48
N THR A 30 2.67 4.54 -8.52
CA THR A 30 3.05 4.91 -9.90
C THR A 30 3.39 6.40 -10.03
N ALA A 31 2.60 7.29 -9.41
CA ALA A 31 2.84 8.72 -9.45
C ALA A 31 4.20 9.09 -8.82
N ALA A 32 4.57 8.46 -7.71
CA ALA A 32 5.87 8.67 -7.09
C ALA A 32 7.02 8.09 -7.91
N TYR A 33 6.84 6.93 -8.56
CA TYR A 33 7.84 6.40 -9.51
C TYR A 33 8.08 7.37 -10.65
N MET A 34 7.02 7.92 -11.23
CA MET A 34 7.12 8.91 -12.30
C MET A 34 7.77 10.21 -11.80
N ALA A 35 7.33 10.74 -10.66
CA ALA A 35 7.86 11.98 -10.11
C ALA A 35 9.34 11.90 -9.73
N LEU A 36 9.75 10.81 -9.05
CA LEU A 36 11.14 10.58 -8.66
C LEU A 36 12.02 10.23 -9.87
N GLY A 37 11.52 9.43 -10.82
CA GLY A 37 12.24 9.15 -12.07
C GLY A 37 12.46 10.40 -12.93
N LEU A 38 11.48 11.32 -12.97
CA LEU A 38 11.64 12.62 -13.60
C LEU A 38 12.68 13.47 -12.87
N LEU A 39 12.70 13.45 -11.53
CA LEU A 39 13.69 14.17 -10.74
C LEU A 39 15.13 13.66 -10.98
N ASP A 40 15.31 12.34 -11.07
CA ASP A 40 16.57 11.69 -11.40
C ASP A 40 17.08 12.12 -12.78
N SER A 41 16.21 12.09 -13.79
CA SER A 41 16.57 12.48 -15.15
C SER A 41 16.97 13.95 -15.27
N VAL A 42 16.30 14.85 -14.54
CA VAL A 42 16.64 16.29 -14.52
C VAL A 42 17.96 16.56 -13.78
N ARG A 43 18.29 15.76 -12.75
CA ARG A 43 19.53 15.92 -11.97
C ARG A 43 20.75 15.26 -12.60
N GLY A 44 20.56 14.45 -13.65
CA GLY A 44 21.64 13.65 -14.24
C GLY A 44 22.17 12.56 -13.30
N LEU A 45 21.41 12.22 -12.26
CA LEU A 45 21.75 11.16 -11.31
C LEU A 45 20.99 9.90 -11.75
N GLY A 46 21.72 8.92 -12.29
CA GLY A 46 21.11 7.71 -12.85
C GLY A 46 20.59 6.70 -11.81
N ASP A 47 21.06 6.78 -10.56
CA ASP A 47 20.68 5.83 -9.50
C ASP A 47 21.01 6.39 -8.10
N ASP A 48 20.25 7.40 -7.66
CA ASP A 48 20.40 7.97 -6.31
C ASP A 48 19.80 7.02 -5.26
N TRP A 49 20.65 6.49 -4.38
CA TRP A 49 20.27 5.55 -3.32
C TRP A 49 19.19 6.12 -2.39
N LEU A 50 19.20 7.44 -2.14
CA LEU A 50 18.22 8.09 -1.29
C LEU A 50 16.84 8.07 -1.94
N GLN A 51 16.78 8.38 -3.25
CA GLN A 51 15.54 8.32 -4.02
C GLN A 51 15.01 6.90 -4.15
N LYS A 52 15.89 5.91 -4.30
CA LYS A 52 15.53 4.50 -4.24
C LYS A 52 14.85 4.15 -2.91
N ILE A 53 15.40 4.57 -1.77
CA ILE A 53 14.74 4.34 -0.46
C ILE A 53 13.39 5.06 -0.38
N PHE A 54 13.30 6.32 -0.80
CA PHE A 54 12.03 7.06 -0.77
C PHE A 54 10.95 6.42 -1.66
N ARG A 55 11.35 5.95 -2.84
CA ARG A 55 10.48 5.30 -3.82
C ARG A 55 10.02 3.92 -3.38
N GLU A 56 10.94 3.14 -2.83
CA GLU A 56 10.69 1.72 -2.51
C GLU A 56 10.18 1.51 -1.08
N LEU A 57 10.35 2.49 -0.17
CA LEU A 57 10.00 2.35 1.24
C LEU A 57 8.96 3.36 1.72
N PHE A 58 9.21 4.65 1.52
CA PHE A 58 8.31 5.70 2.02
C PHE A 58 7.04 5.81 1.19
N THR A 59 7.18 5.79 -0.14
CA THR A 59 6.05 5.88 -1.07
C THR A 59 5.01 4.77 -0.84
N PRO A 60 5.38 3.47 -0.73
CA PRO A 60 4.41 2.43 -0.44
C PRO A 60 3.70 2.65 0.91
N GLY A 61 4.42 3.12 1.93
CA GLY A 61 3.84 3.47 3.22
C GLY A 61 2.81 4.61 3.13
N VAL A 62 3.16 5.69 2.44
CA VAL A 62 2.23 6.79 2.15
C VAL A 62 1.03 6.28 1.33
N GLY A 63 1.27 5.42 0.34
CA GLY A 63 0.21 4.80 -0.46
C GLY A 63 -0.77 4.00 0.42
N GLY A 64 -0.27 3.19 1.35
CA GLY A 64 -1.12 2.42 2.26
C GLY A 64 -1.95 3.31 3.18
N TYR A 65 -1.34 4.40 3.67
CA TYR A 65 -2.01 5.41 4.47
C TYR A 65 -3.16 6.11 3.71
N VAL A 66 -2.85 6.60 2.50
CA VAL A 66 -3.80 7.32 1.65
C VAL A 66 -4.94 6.41 1.18
N ALA A 67 -4.65 5.16 0.82
CA ALA A 67 -5.65 4.18 0.39
C ALA A 67 -6.74 3.96 1.46
N ILE A 68 -6.35 3.80 2.72
CA ILE A 68 -7.30 3.60 3.83
C ILE A 68 -8.06 4.90 4.17
N LEU A 69 -7.38 6.06 4.15
CA LEU A 69 -8.08 7.33 4.38
C LEU A 69 -9.09 7.66 3.29
N ALA A 70 -8.73 7.47 2.03
CA ALA A 70 -9.58 7.79 0.90
C ALA A 70 -10.81 6.87 0.86
N THR A 71 -10.63 5.56 1.09
CA THR A 71 -11.77 4.65 1.20
C THR A 71 -12.68 4.97 2.39
N ASN A 72 -12.12 5.40 3.53
CA ASN A 72 -12.94 5.87 4.64
C ASN A 72 -13.77 7.12 4.29
N SER A 73 -13.17 8.05 3.53
CA SER A 73 -13.83 9.29 3.11
C SER A 73 -14.91 9.02 2.05
N TRP A 74 -14.61 8.23 1.02
CA TRP A 74 -15.51 8.00 -0.12
C TRP A 74 -16.56 6.92 0.16
N LEU A 75 -16.25 5.95 1.02
CA LEU A 75 -17.09 4.77 1.32
C LEU A 75 -17.29 4.62 2.84
N SER A 76 -17.85 5.66 3.46
CA SER A 76 -17.94 5.82 4.92
C SER A 76 -18.77 4.77 5.66
N ARG A 77 -19.56 3.93 4.97
CA ARG A 77 -20.30 2.79 5.57
C ARG A 77 -19.61 1.44 5.35
N ALA A 78 -18.43 1.39 4.77
CA ALA A 78 -17.66 0.17 4.62
C ALA A 78 -17.13 -0.34 5.97
N ASN A 79 -17.06 -1.67 6.14
CA ASN A 79 -16.42 -2.26 7.31
C ASN A 79 -14.90 -2.09 7.22
N ARG A 80 -14.39 -1.13 7.98
CA ARG A 80 -12.97 -0.73 7.98
C ARG A 80 -12.00 -1.88 8.26
N LYS A 81 -12.37 -2.85 9.13
CA LYS A 81 -11.51 -4.01 9.42
C LYS A 81 -11.40 -4.91 8.20
N THR A 82 -12.52 -5.18 7.53
CA THR A 82 -12.55 -5.99 6.32
C THR A 82 -11.81 -5.29 5.17
N VAL A 83 -11.98 -3.98 5.00
CA VAL A 83 -11.24 -3.21 3.97
C VAL A 83 -9.74 -3.25 4.24
N PHE A 84 -9.32 -3.03 5.50
CA PHE A 84 -7.91 -3.12 5.88
C PHE A 84 -7.29 -4.47 5.52
N TRP A 85 -7.92 -5.58 5.92
CA TRP A 85 -7.42 -6.92 5.62
C TRP A 85 -7.51 -7.27 4.13
N GLY A 86 -8.61 -6.90 3.48
CA GLY A 86 -8.83 -7.12 2.05
C GLY A 86 -7.87 -6.34 1.17
N PHE A 87 -7.37 -5.20 1.62
CA PHE A 87 -6.28 -4.46 0.99
C PHE A 87 -4.90 -5.06 1.33
N SER A 88 -4.67 -5.30 2.62
CA SER A 88 -3.36 -5.71 3.15
C SER A 88 -2.91 -7.07 2.65
N VAL A 89 -3.80 -8.07 2.60
CA VAL A 89 -3.45 -9.44 2.20
C VAL A 89 -2.98 -9.50 0.75
N PRO A 90 -3.73 -8.99 -0.26
CA PRO A 90 -3.25 -8.97 -1.64
C PRO A 90 -1.94 -8.19 -1.82
N VAL A 91 -1.79 -7.04 -1.17
CA VAL A 91 -0.55 -6.25 -1.28
C VAL A 91 0.64 -6.98 -0.65
N PHE A 92 0.43 -7.63 0.51
CA PHE A 92 1.45 -8.49 1.13
C PHE A 92 1.83 -9.65 0.21
N LEU A 93 0.85 -10.35 -0.37
CA LEU A 93 1.11 -11.44 -1.31
C LEU A 93 1.84 -10.93 -2.55
N PHE A 94 1.52 -9.75 -3.05
CA PHE A 94 2.19 -9.17 -4.21
C PHE A 94 3.63 -8.73 -3.92
N MET A 95 3.88 -8.13 -2.76
CA MET A 95 5.21 -7.60 -2.40
C MET A 95 6.14 -8.65 -1.80
N ILE A 96 5.60 -9.64 -1.09
CA ILE A 96 6.38 -10.62 -0.32
C ILE A 96 6.13 -12.03 -0.84
N GLY A 97 4.87 -12.43 -0.96
CA GLY A 97 4.51 -13.79 -1.35
C GLY A 97 4.99 -14.19 -2.75
N LEU A 98 4.78 -13.34 -3.75
CA LEU A 98 5.12 -13.61 -5.14
C LEU A 98 6.64 -13.76 -5.36
N PRO A 99 7.51 -12.88 -4.81
CA PRO A 99 8.95 -13.13 -4.79
C PRO A 99 9.36 -14.45 -4.16
N ILE A 100 8.77 -14.83 -3.02
CA ILE A 100 9.09 -16.08 -2.34
C ILE A 100 8.71 -17.28 -3.20
N VAL A 101 7.53 -17.26 -3.82
CA VAL A 101 7.11 -18.31 -4.76
C VAL A 101 8.08 -18.35 -5.93
N MET A 102 8.46 -17.21 -6.50
CA MET A 102 9.41 -17.17 -7.60
C MET A 102 10.75 -17.83 -7.25
N ILE A 103 11.27 -17.74 -6.02
CA ILE A 103 12.51 -18.45 -5.62
C ILE A 103 12.44 -19.95 -5.92
N PHE A 104 11.29 -20.58 -5.74
CA PHE A 104 11.11 -22.02 -5.92
C PHE A 104 10.83 -22.44 -7.37
N PHE A 105 10.41 -21.50 -8.22
CA PHE A 105 9.93 -21.78 -9.59
C PHE A 105 10.66 -20.97 -10.68
N LEU A 106 11.68 -20.20 -10.30
CA LEU A 106 12.50 -19.43 -11.23
C LEU A 106 13.31 -20.40 -12.10
N PRO A 107 13.19 -20.33 -13.43
CA PRO A 107 14.11 -21.05 -14.32
C PRO A 107 15.54 -20.54 -14.08
N ASP A 108 16.53 -21.41 -14.26
CA ASP A 108 17.96 -21.17 -13.98
C ASP A 108 18.56 -19.94 -14.72
N THR A 109 17.81 -19.35 -15.65
CA THR A 109 18.18 -18.18 -16.45
C THR A 109 17.86 -16.84 -15.79
N LEU A 110 17.09 -16.79 -14.71
CA LEU A 110 16.72 -15.56 -14.02
C LEU A 110 17.49 -15.43 -12.70
N THR A 111 18.25 -14.34 -12.55
CA THR A 111 19.03 -14.06 -11.35
C THR A 111 18.16 -13.48 -10.25
N PHE A 112 18.10 -14.19 -9.12
CA PHE A 112 17.44 -13.70 -7.92
C PHE A 112 18.37 -12.76 -7.14
N VAL A 113 18.02 -11.47 -7.06
CA VAL A 113 18.80 -10.45 -6.34
C VAL A 113 18.22 -10.22 -4.94
N TRP A 114 18.96 -10.65 -3.91
CA TRP A 114 18.53 -10.55 -2.51
C TRP A 114 18.29 -9.12 -2.04
N SER A 115 19.13 -8.17 -2.46
CA SER A 115 19.01 -6.76 -2.05
C SER A 115 17.72 -6.13 -2.55
N GLU A 116 17.28 -6.47 -3.76
CA GLU A 116 16.00 -6.00 -4.31
C GLU A 116 14.81 -6.60 -3.57
N GLN A 117 14.89 -7.88 -3.19
CA GLN A 117 13.81 -8.51 -2.42
C GLN A 117 13.67 -7.93 -1.02
N ILE A 118 14.78 -7.69 -0.33
CA ILE A 118 14.76 -7.05 1.00
C ILE A 118 14.08 -5.68 0.89
N ILE A 119 14.46 -4.86 -0.09
CA ILE A 119 13.87 -3.54 -0.30
C ILE A 119 12.36 -3.65 -0.59
N ARG A 120 11.96 -4.60 -1.46
CA ARG A 120 10.55 -4.84 -1.79
C ARG A 120 9.73 -5.31 -0.59
N TRP A 121 10.29 -6.20 0.23
CA TRP A 121 9.64 -6.68 1.46
C TRP A 121 9.48 -5.57 2.47
N LEU A 122 10.50 -4.73 2.64
CA LEU A 122 10.42 -3.55 3.48
C LEU A 122 9.37 -2.56 2.95
N GLY A 123 9.23 -2.39 1.63
CA GLY A 123 8.15 -1.60 1.01
C GLY A 123 6.76 -2.18 1.28
N GLY A 124 6.62 -3.51 1.23
CA GLY A 124 5.41 -4.22 1.65
C GLY A 124 5.07 -3.94 3.12
N ALA A 125 6.05 -4.08 4.02
CA ALA A 125 5.89 -3.78 5.44
C ALA A 125 5.52 -2.31 5.70
N ALA A 126 6.16 -1.37 4.99
CA ALA A 126 5.86 0.04 5.07
C ALA A 126 4.42 0.34 4.64
N THR A 127 3.93 -0.30 3.56
CA THR A 127 2.54 -0.18 3.11
C THR A 127 1.56 -0.60 4.20
N LEU A 128 1.79 -1.76 4.81
CA LEU A 128 0.95 -2.28 5.89
C LEU A 128 0.99 -1.37 7.11
N PHE A 129 2.16 -0.84 7.46
CA PHE A 129 2.33 0.11 8.54
C PHE A 129 1.54 1.40 8.30
N GLY A 130 1.62 1.96 7.10
CA GLY A 130 0.85 3.15 6.71
C GLY A 130 -0.66 2.90 6.78
N ALA A 131 -1.14 1.77 6.25
CA ALA A 131 -2.54 1.38 6.32
C ALA A 131 -3.03 1.20 7.77
N TRP A 132 -2.23 0.56 8.62
CA TRP A 132 -2.52 0.38 10.03
C TRP A 132 -2.58 1.72 10.77
N PHE A 133 -1.64 2.62 10.50
CA PHE A 133 -1.62 3.95 11.12
C PHE A 133 -2.85 4.78 10.73
N ALA A 134 -3.26 4.74 9.46
CA ALA A 134 -4.51 5.35 9.02
C ALA A 134 -5.72 4.76 9.75
N GLN A 135 -5.82 3.44 9.87
CA GLN A 135 -6.91 2.76 10.58
C GLN A 135 -6.98 3.17 12.06
N LYS A 136 -5.83 3.26 12.74
CA LYS A 136 -5.73 3.70 14.13
C LYS A 136 -6.15 5.17 14.29
N ARG A 137 -5.69 6.05 13.41
CA ARG A 137 -6.07 7.47 13.40
C ARG A 137 -7.57 7.65 13.23
N ILE A 138 -8.17 6.91 12.29
CA ILE A 138 -9.62 6.92 12.05
C ILE A 138 -10.39 6.45 13.29
N ALA A 139 -9.90 5.41 13.98
CA ALA A 139 -10.52 4.90 15.21
C ALA A 139 -10.46 5.90 16.37
N GLN A 140 -9.41 6.72 16.46
CA GLN A 140 -9.21 7.71 17.52
C GLN A 140 -9.94 9.03 17.27
N HIS A 141 -10.03 9.48 16.01
CA HIS A 141 -10.50 10.84 15.68
C HIS A 141 -11.80 10.91 14.90
N GLY A 142 -12.39 9.79 14.47
CA GLY A 142 -13.77 9.74 13.99
C GLY A 142 -14.08 10.55 12.72
N PHE A 143 -13.10 10.74 11.83
CA PHE A 143 -13.34 11.31 10.49
C PHE A 143 -14.23 10.40 9.62
#